data_AF-A0A2N2SV31-F1
#
_entry.id   AF-A0A2N2SV31-F1
#
_cell.length_a   1.000
_cell.length_b   1.000
_cell.length_c   1.000
_cell.angle_alpha   90.00
_cell.angle_beta   90.00
_cell.angle_gamma   90.00
#
_symmetry.space_group_name_H-M   'P 1'
#
loop_
_entity.id
_entity.type
_entity.pdbx_description
1 polymer ?
#
loop_
_entity_poly.entity_id
_entity_poly.type
_entity_poly.pdbx_seq_one_letter_code
_entity_poly.pdbx_strand_id
1 'polypeptide(L)'
;TSIQAVYVPADDFTDPAAVHTFGHLSASIVLSRKRASEGLYPAIDPLQSSSKMATPGIVGERHYLLAQAIRRTLAQYAQLKDIIAMLGIEQLSQEDRSVVARARRLERFFTQPFFTTEQFTGLTGKLVSLEDALDGCERILADEFKDLPESALYMIGAVDEAYAKQRGATASPQPQAAEEVEHGSDQHEP
;
A
#
# COMPACT_ATOMS: atom_id res chain seq x y z
N THR A 1 -15.10 20.57 10.49
CA THR A 1 -14.62 19.60 9.48
C THR A 1 -15.76 18.72 9.06
N SER A 2 -16.08 18.66 7.77
CA SER A 2 -17.04 17.70 7.22
C SER A 2 -16.29 16.63 6.43
N ILE A 3 -16.76 15.39 6.52
CA ILE A 3 -16.30 14.27 5.69
C ILE A 3 -17.50 13.82 4.87
N GLN A 4 -17.35 13.79 3.55
CA GLN A 4 -18.43 13.45 2.63
C GLN A 4 -17.98 12.25 1.79
N ALA A 5 -18.82 11.22 1.75
CA ALA A 5 -18.62 10.10 0.84
C ALA A 5 -19.30 10.45 -0.49
N VAL A 6 -18.51 10.50 -1.57
CA VAL A 6 -19.00 10.75 -2.93
C VAL A 6 -18.87 9.45 -3.71
N TYR A 7 -20.00 8.91 -4.14
CA TYR A 7 -20.01 7.76 -5.05
C TYR A 7 -19.77 8.24 -6.48
N VAL A 8 -18.81 7.63 -7.17
CA VAL A 8 -18.50 7.93 -8.58
C VAL A 8 -19.08 6.80 -9.44
N PRO A 9 -20.11 7.06 -10.26
CA PRO A 9 -20.69 6.04 -11.12
C PRO A 9 -19.66 5.50 -12.11
N ALA A 10 -19.63 4.17 -12.25
CA ALA A 10 -18.76 3.47 -13.21
C ALA A 10 -17.26 3.83 -13.15
N ASP A 11 -16.78 4.30 -11.99
CA ASP A 11 -15.40 4.78 -11.81
C ASP A 11 -15.03 5.96 -12.77
N ASP A 12 -16.02 6.69 -13.31
CA ASP A 12 -15.83 7.84 -14.22
C ASP A 12 -15.70 9.17 -13.46
N PHE A 13 -14.46 9.60 -13.21
CA PHE A 13 -14.14 10.87 -12.56
C PHE A 13 -14.36 12.11 -13.45
N THR A 14 -14.67 11.91 -14.73
CA THR A 14 -15.01 13.00 -15.65
C THR A 14 -16.50 13.32 -15.67
N ASP A 15 -17.31 12.53 -14.95
CA ASP A 15 -18.73 12.80 -14.77
C ASP A 15 -18.97 14.23 -14.23
N PRO A 16 -19.87 15.01 -14.85
CA PRO A 16 -20.11 16.41 -14.46
C PRO A 16 -20.50 16.59 -12.99
N ALA A 17 -21.22 15.63 -12.39
CA ALA A 17 -21.61 15.72 -10.98
C ALA A 17 -20.40 15.49 -10.04
N ALA A 18 -19.52 14.54 -10.39
CA ALA A 18 -18.28 14.32 -9.67
C ALA A 18 -17.37 15.56 -9.75
N VAL A 19 -17.16 16.09 -10.96
CA VAL A 19 -16.32 17.28 -11.20
C VAL A 19 -16.83 18.50 -10.42
N HIS A 20 -18.14 18.77 -10.47
CA HIS A 20 -18.73 19.89 -9.74
C HIS A 20 -18.53 19.75 -8.23
N THR A 21 -18.70 18.54 -7.70
CA THR A 21 -18.50 18.26 -6.27
C THR A 21 -17.05 18.51 -5.84
N PHE A 22 -16.07 18.04 -6.62
CA PHE A 22 -14.65 18.22 -6.31
C PHE A 22 -14.20 19.69 -6.29
N GLY A 23 -14.83 20.55 -7.10
CA GLY A 23 -14.52 21.99 -7.12
C GLY A 23 -14.70 22.68 -5.75
N HIS A 24 -15.67 22.23 -4.97
CA HIS A 24 -15.99 22.80 -3.65
C HIS A 24 -15.16 22.21 -2.50
N LEU A 25 -14.49 21.07 -2.71
CA LEU A 25 -13.76 20.40 -1.65
C LEU A 25 -12.38 21.04 -1.41
N SER A 26 -11.95 21.04 -0.15
CA SER A 26 -10.60 21.49 0.24
C SER A 26 -9.56 20.38 0.09
N ALA A 27 -9.99 19.12 0.18
CA ALA A 27 -9.20 17.93 -0.08
C ALA A 27 -10.08 16.83 -0.65
N SER A 28 -9.52 15.99 -1.51
CA SER A 28 -10.15 14.81 -2.09
C SER A 28 -9.28 13.59 -1.84
N ILE A 29 -9.90 12.54 -1.28
CA ILE A 29 -9.27 11.23 -1.10
C ILE A 29 -9.99 10.28 -2.05
N VAL A 30 -9.29 9.81 -3.07
CA VAL A 30 -9.83 8.92 -4.09
C VAL A 30 -9.55 7.48 -3.69
N LEU A 31 -10.60 6.66 -3.62
CA LEU A 31 -10.48 5.22 -3.38
C LEU A 31 -10.54 4.48 -4.71
N SER A 32 -9.60 3.56 -4.94
CA SER A 32 -9.44 2.86 -6.21
C SER A 32 -9.73 1.37 -6.09
N ARG A 33 -10.58 0.87 -6.99
CA ARG A 33 -10.86 -0.57 -7.12
C ARG A 33 -9.59 -1.38 -7.42
N LYS A 34 -8.70 -0.84 -8.26
CA LYS A 34 -7.42 -1.48 -8.61
C LYS A 34 -6.56 -1.72 -7.37
N ARG A 35 -6.41 -0.69 -6.51
CA ARG A 35 -5.68 -0.78 -5.23
C ARG A 35 -6.28 -1.85 -4.32
N ALA A 36 -7.60 -1.88 -4.20
CA ALA A 36 -8.29 -2.88 -3.40
C ALA A 36 -8.06 -4.32 -3.94
N SER A 37 -8.09 -4.51 -5.26
CA SER A 37 -7.81 -5.82 -5.87
C SER A 37 -6.37 -6.31 -5.69
N GLU A 38 -5.43 -5.37 -5.49
CA GLU A 38 -4.03 -5.65 -5.12
C GLU A 38 -3.87 -5.94 -3.61
N GLY A 39 -4.96 -5.91 -2.82
CA GLY A 39 -4.94 -6.12 -1.37
C GLY A 39 -4.42 -4.93 -0.56
N LEU A 40 -4.29 -3.74 -1.18
CA LEU A 40 -3.76 -2.55 -0.51
C LEU A 40 -4.90 -1.81 0.21
N TYR A 41 -4.91 -1.88 1.55
CA TYR A 41 -5.87 -1.17 2.39
C TYR A 41 -5.20 -0.18 3.37
N PRO A 42 -5.67 1.08 3.45
CA PRO A 42 -6.79 1.64 2.70
C PRO A 42 -6.49 1.80 1.21
N ALA A 43 -7.50 1.60 0.36
CA ALA A 43 -7.37 1.59 -1.10
C ALA A 43 -7.25 3.00 -1.71
N ILE A 44 -6.48 3.87 -1.09
CA ILE A 44 -6.29 5.26 -1.51
C ILE A 44 -5.39 5.29 -2.74
N ASP A 45 -5.79 6.06 -3.76
CA ASP A 45 -4.93 6.40 -4.87
C ASP A 45 -4.15 7.69 -4.56
N PRO A 46 -2.83 7.61 -4.28
CA PRO A 46 -2.03 8.77 -3.92
C PRO A 46 -1.78 9.74 -5.08
N LEU A 47 -1.97 9.32 -6.35
CA LEU A 47 -1.78 10.19 -7.51
C LEU A 47 -3.06 10.96 -7.84
N GLN A 48 -4.23 10.34 -7.65
CA GLN A 48 -5.54 10.98 -7.87
C GLN A 48 -6.05 11.77 -6.66
N SER A 49 -5.56 11.46 -5.45
CA SER A 49 -5.88 12.23 -4.25
C SER A 49 -5.13 13.55 -4.19
N SER A 50 -5.76 14.59 -3.62
CA SER A 50 -5.19 15.93 -3.54
C SER A 50 -5.69 16.72 -2.32
N SER A 51 -4.93 17.74 -1.93
CA SER A 51 -5.33 18.68 -0.86
C SER A 51 -4.83 20.08 -1.16
N LYS A 52 -5.72 21.08 -1.05
CA LYS A 52 -5.35 22.51 -1.16
C LYS A 52 -4.44 22.95 -0.01
N MET A 53 -4.39 22.18 1.07
CA MET A 53 -3.53 22.43 2.23
C MET A 53 -2.11 21.89 2.07
N ALA A 54 -1.83 21.08 1.03
CA ALA A 54 -0.50 20.51 0.78
C ALA A 54 0.43 21.57 0.16
N THR A 55 0.70 22.64 0.90
CA THR A 55 1.62 23.72 0.52
C THR A 55 2.69 23.91 1.60
N PRO A 56 3.91 24.35 1.24
CA PRO A 56 5.01 24.49 2.21
C PRO A 56 4.66 25.37 3.41
N GLY A 57 3.87 26.43 3.20
CA GLY A 57 3.45 27.35 4.27
C GLY A 57 2.47 26.76 5.28
N ILE A 58 1.80 25.65 4.95
CA ILE A 58 0.82 24.99 5.84
C ILE A 58 1.41 23.72 6.45
N VAL A 59 1.99 22.84 5.63
CA VAL A 59 2.50 21.54 6.12
C VAL A 59 3.98 21.55 6.50
N GLY A 60 4.69 22.63 6.20
CA GLY A 60 6.14 22.72 6.34
C GLY A 60 6.89 22.17 5.13
N GLU A 61 8.16 22.57 5.01
CA GLU A 61 9.00 22.24 3.85
C GLU A 61 9.32 20.74 3.77
N ARG A 62 9.71 20.12 4.90
CA ARG A 62 10.03 18.68 4.98
C ARG A 62 8.87 17.82 4.45
N HIS A 63 7.67 18.04 4.97
CA HIS A 63 6.48 17.30 4.56
C HIS A 63 6.18 17.52 3.07
N TYR A 64 6.20 18.78 2.62
CA TYR A 64 5.90 19.09 1.22
C TYR A 64 6.88 18.44 0.24
N LEU A 65 8.18 18.51 0.51
CA LEU A 65 9.22 17.91 -0.33
C LEU A 65 9.12 16.39 -0.36
N LEU A 66 8.88 15.75 0.79
CA LEU A 66 8.66 14.30 0.86
C LEU A 66 7.42 13.90 0.05
N ALA A 67 6.30 14.61 0.20
CA ALA A 67 5.08 14.33 -0.57
C ALA A 67 5.32 14.44 -2.08
N GLN A 68 6.08 15.44 -2.53
CA GLN A 68 6.45 15.59 -3.94
C GLN A 68 7.35 14.46 -4.44
N ALA A 69 8.35 14.06 -3.65
CA ALA A 69 9.25 12.96 -3.98
C ALA A 69 8.48 11.64 -4.12
N ILE A 70 7.60 11.31 -3.16
CA ILE A 70 6.72 10.14 -3.20
C ILE A 70 5.87 10.15 -4.47
N ARG A 71 5.19 11.26 -4.76
CA ARG A 71 4.34 11.37 -5.96
C ARG A 71 5.13 11.17 -7.24
N ARG A 72 6.34 11.73 -7.33
CA ARG A 72 7.23 11.54 -8.49
C ARG A 72 7.64 10.07 -8.65
N THR A 73 8.06 9.41 -7.57
CA THR A 73 8.43 7.99 -7.59
C THR A 73 7.26 7.11 -8.02
N LEU A 74 6.05 7.36 -7.50
CA LEU A 74 4.86 6.60 -7.87
C LEU A 74 4.40 6.87 -9.31
N ALA A 75 4.53 8.11 -9.79
CA ALA A 75 4.21 8.46 -11.18
C ALA A 75 5.18 7.78 -12.17
N GLN A 76 6.48 7.80 -11.89
CA GLN A 76 7.48 7.06 -12.68
C GLN A 76 7.18 5.56 -12.67
N TYR A 77 6.89 4.99 -11.50
CA TYR A 77 6.49 3.58 -11.42
C TYR A 77 5.25 3.28 -12.27
N ALA A 78 4.23 4.14 -12.25
CA ALA A 78 3.03 3.96 -13.07
C ALA A 78 3.34 3.93 -14.56
N GLN A 79 4.27 4.77 -15.05
CA GLN A 79 4.73 4.75 -16.45
C GLN A 79 5.48 3.46 -16.79
N LEU A 80 6.25 2.92 -15.84
CA LEU A 80 7.00 1.69 -16.02
C LEU A 80 6.14 0.42 -15.94
N LYS A 81 4.92 0.48 -15.34
CA LYS A 81 4.04 -0.70 -15.17
C LYS A 81 3.73 -1.40 -16.50
N ASP A 82 3.44 -0.66 -17.55
CA ASP A 82 3.08 -1.23 -18.86
C ASP A 82 4.29 -1.91 -19.52
N ILE A 83 5.47 -1.30 -19.40
CA ILE A 83 6.73 -1.88 -19.89
C ILE A 83 7.03 -3.18 -19.14
N ILE A 84 6.90 -3.19 -17.81
CA ILE A 84 7.11 -4.39 -16.98
C ILE A 84 6.14 -5.49 -17.37
N ALA A 85 4.87 -5.17 -17.65
CA ALA A 85 3.86 -6.15 -18.03
C ALA A 85 4.17 -6.80 -19.39
N MET A 86 4.77 -6.07 -20.33
CA MET A 86 5.10 -6.57 -21.67
C MET A 86 6.47 -7.27 -21.74
N LEU A 87 7.49 -6.71 -21.10
CA LEU A 87 8.90 -7.09 -21.28
C LEU A 87 9.53 -7.75 -20.04
N GLY A 88 8.89 -7.64 -18.88
CA GLY A 88 9.45 -8.07 -17.61
C GLY A 88 10.35 -7.02 -16.95
N ILE A 89 10.61 -7.18 -15.64
CA ILE A 89 11.39 -6.24 -14.83
C ILE A 89 12.89 -6.24 -15.19
N GLU A 90 13.38 -7.33 -15.76
CA GLU A 90 14.80 -7.55 -16.11
C GLU A 90 15.27 -6.63 -17.23
N GLN A 91 14.35 -6.14 -18.07
CA GLN A 91 14.63 -5.27 -19.20
C GLN A 91 14.79 -3.79 -18.80
N LEU A 92 14.53 -3.46 -17.53
CA LEU A 92 14.67 -2.11 -17.03
C LEU A 92 16.13 -1.74 -16.71
N SER A 93 16.45 -0.46 -16.85
CA SER A 93 17.71 0.09 -16.36
C SER A 93 17.85 -0.14 -14.85
N GLN A 94 19.08 -0.08 -14.33
CA GLN A 94 19.30 -0.23 -12.88
C GLN A 94 18.62 0.89 -12.07
N GLU A 95 18.55 2.08 -12.64
CA GLU A 95 17.84 3.22 -12.04
C GLU A 95 16.34 2.97 -11.99
N ASP A 96 15.73 2.55 -13.10
CA ASP A 96 14.29 2.24 -13.17
C ASP A 96 13.91 1.08 -12.23
N ARG A 97 14.76 0.05 -12.13
CA ARG A 97 14.57 -1.04 -11.15
C ARG A 97 14.56 -0.52 -9.73
N SER A 98 15.44 0.44 -9.41
CA SER A 98 15.49 1.07 -8.09
C SER A 98 14.22 1.88 -7.82
N VAL A 99 13.74 2.64 -8.81
CA VAL A 99 12.47 3.39 -8.72
C VAL A 99 11.28 2.44 -8.48
N VAL A 100 11.19 1.35 -9.24
CA VAL A 100 10.14 0.32 -9.08
C VAL A 100 10.20 -0.28 -7.67
N ALA A 101 11.39 -0.60 -7.18
CA ALA A 101 11.58 -1.18 -5.86
C ALA A 101 11.15 -0.21 -4.74
N ARG A 102 11.52 1.08 -4.81
CA ARG A 102 11.07 2.11 -3.86
C ARG A 102 9.56 2.29 -3.91
N ALA A 103 9.00 2.39 -5.12
CA ALA A 103 7.56 2.60 -5.31
C ALA A 103 6.73 1.45 -4.73
N ARG A 104 7.14 0.20 -4.99
CA ARG A 104 6.47 -0.97 -4.41
C ARG A 104 6.56 -0.98 -2.88
N ARG A 105 7.71 -0.63 -2.30
CA ARG A 105 7.85 -0.50 -0.84
C ARG A 105 6.95 0.58 -0.25
N LEU A 106 6.85 1.75 -0.89
CA LEU A 106 5.94 2.82 -0.49
C LEU A 106 4.47 2.37 -0.56
N GLU A 107 4.07 1.71 -1.65
CA GLU A 107 2.69 1.19 -1.78
C GLU A 107 2.33 0.22 -0.66
N ARG A 108 3.29 -0.58 -0.18
CA ARG A 108 3.11 -1.55 0.91
C ARG A 108 3.06 -0.80 2.24
N PHE A 109 3.96 0.16 2.45
CA PHE A 109 4.01 0.98 3.66
C PHE A 109 2.77 1.86 3.86
N PHE A 110 2.10 2.27 2.78
CA PHE A 110 0.82 2.99 2.87
C PHE A 110 -0.37 2.12 3.28
N THR A 111 -0.18 0.82 3.41
CA THR A 111 -1.20 -0.05 3.99
C THR A 111 -1.13 0.00 5.52
N GLN A 112 -2.29 0.02 6.16
CA GLN A 112 -2.38 0.17 7.61
C GLN A 112 -3.52 -0.69 8.16
N PRO A 113 -3.29 -1.51 9.20
CA PRO A 113 -4.35 -2.25 9.86
C PRO A 113 -5.26 -1.29 10.63
N PHE A 114 -6.57 -1.39 10.40
CA PHE A 114 -7.57 -0.55 11.05
C PHE A 114 -8.16 -1.22 12.29
N PHE A 115 -8.39 -0.42 13.34
CA PHE A 115 -9.05 -0.87 14.56
C PHE A 115 -10.45 -1.48 14.30
N THR A 116 -11.14 -1.00 13.27
CA THR A 116 -12.48 -1.48 12.90
C THR A 116 -12.46 -2.81 12.15
N THR A 117 -11.31 -3.22 11.61
CA THR A 117 -11.18 -4.45 10.82
C THR A 117 -10.41 -5.56 11.54
N GLU A 118 -10.03 -5.37 12.80
CA GLU A 118 -9.27 -6.35 13.59
C GLU A 118 -9.96 -7.72 13.64
N GLN A 119 -11.27 -7.73 13.84
CA GLN A 119 -12.06 -8.97 13.92
C GLN A 119 -12.08 -9.78 12.62
N PHE A 120 -11.89 -9.12 11.47
CA PHE A 120 -11.91 -9.77 10.16
C PHE A 120 -10.50 -10.14 9.67
N THR A 121 -9.51 -9.35 10.07
CA THR A 121 -8.13 -9.49 9.57
C THR A 121 -7.22 -10.25 10.55
N GLY A 122 -7.58 -10.33 11.83
CA GLY A 122 -6.72 -10.84 12.90
C GLY A 122 -5.50 -9.96 13.20
N LEU A 123 -5.39 -8.79 12.57
CA LEU A 123 -4.31 -7.84 12.76
C LEU A 123 -4.75 -6.76 13.73
N THR A 124 -3.94 -6.47 14.76
CA THR A 124 -4.19 -5.35 15.66
C THR A 124 -4.06 -4.04 14.90
N GLY A 125 -5.04 -3.16 15.07
CA GLY A 125 -5.10 -1.84 14.50
C GLY A 125 -3.95 -0.98 15.01
N LYS A 126 -3.48 -0.10 14.12
CA LYS A 126 -2.35 0.79 14.41
C LYS A 126 -2.75 2.22 14.18
N LEU A 127 -2.28 3.11 15.05
CA LEU A 127 -2.31 4.55 14.85
C LEU A 127 -0.87 5.00 14.60
N VAL A 128 -0.64 5.76 13.54
CA VAL A 128 0.69 6.25 13.16
C VAL A 128 0.71 7.77 13.32
N SER A 129 1.73 8.30 13.98
CA SER A 129 1.89 9.75 14.13
C SER A 129 2.35 10.36 12.80
N LEU A 130 2.16 11.68 12.64
CA LEU A 130 2.65 12.38 11.45
C LEU A 130 4.18 12.26 11.33
N GLU A 131 4.90 12.35 12.45
CA GLU A 131 6.36 12.25 12.47
C GLU A 131 6.84 10.88 12.02
N ASP A 132 6.26 9.81 12.54
CA ASP A 132 6.60 8.43 12.17
C ASP A 132 6.27 8.14 10.70
N ALA A 133 5.17 8.69 10.19
CA ALA A 133 4.80 8.54 8.78
C ALA A 133 5.81 9.25 7.86
N LEU A 134 6.24 10.46 8.21
CA LEU A 134 7.24 11.21 7.44
C LEU A 134 8.61 10.53 7.50
N ASP A 135 9.05 10.11 8.69
CA ASP A 135 10.30 9.36 8.87
C ASP A 135 10.32 8.07 8.04
N GLY A 136 9.25 7.29 8.11
CA GLY A 136 9.13 6.07 7.31
C GLY A 136 9.22 6.31 5.81
N CYS A 137 8.53 7.34 5.31
CA CYS A 137 8.61 7.71 3.89
C CYS A 137 10.02 8.14 3.49
N GLU A 138 10.68 8.95 4.30
CA GLU A 138 12.03 9.47 4.07
C GLU A 138 13.05 8.33 3.99
N ARG A 139 13.00 7.40 4.96
CA ARG A 139 13.90 6.24 5.02
C ARG A 139 13.68 5.25 3.87
N ILE A 140 12.42 5.05 3.44
CA ILE A 140 12.11 4.23 2.26
C ILE A 140 12.65 4.89 0.98
N LEU A 141 12.50 6.21 0.83
CA LEU A 141 13.06 6.95 -0.31
C LEU A 141 14.59 6.93 -0.33
N ALA A 142 15.23 6.82 0.84
CA ALA A 142 16.67 6.70 1.00
C ALA A 142 17.23 5.26 0.82
N ASP A 143 16.40 4.31 0.38
CA ASP A 143 16.75 2.89 0.17
C ASP A 143 17.22 2.13 1.43
N GLU A 144 16.88 2.58 2.63
CA GLU A 144 17.32 1.92 3.87
C GLU A 144 16.78 0.49 4.00
N PHE A 145 15.61 0.22 3.41
CA PHE A 145 14.94 -1.08 3.44
C PHE A 145 15.17 -1.93 2.17
N LYS A 146 16.19 -1.62 1.37
CA LYS A 146 16.46 -2.31 0.09
C LYS A 146 16.72 -3.82 0.25
N ASP A 147 17.29 -4.22 1.39
CA ASP A 147 17.64 -5.61 1.69
C ASP A 147 16.47 -6.36 2.35
N LEU A 148 15.38 -5.64 2.68
CA LEU A 148 14.17 -6.25 3.19
C LEU A 148 13.22 -6.67 2.05
N PRO A 149 12.49 -7.80 2.22
CA PRO A 149 11.40 -8.14 1.32
C PRO A 149 10.29 -7.09 1.42
N GLU A 150 9.63 -6.79 0.30
CA GLU A 150 8.52 -5.80 0.25
C GLU A 150 7.40 -6.12 1.25
N SER A 151 7.16 -7.41 1.53
CA SER A 151 6.15 -7.88 2.49
C SER A 151 6.41 -7.45 3.93
N ALA A 152 7.65 -7.09 4.29
CA ALA A 152 7.98 -6.58 5.62
C ALA A 152 7.32 -5.21 5.90
N LEU A 153 7.03 -4.43 4.85
CA LEU A 153 6.40 -3.11 4.93
C LEU A 153 4.87 -3.17 4.78
N TYR A 154 4.29 -4.35 4.55
CA TYR A 154 2.85 -4.50 4.36
C TYR A 154 2.13 -4.58 5.70
N MET A 155 1.02 -3.86 5.89
CA MET A 155 0.16 -3.85 7.10
C MET A 155 0.98 -3.69 8.38
N ILE A 156 1.72 -2.58 8.48
CA ILE A 156 2.47 -2.18 9.68
C ILE A 156 2.03 -0.79 10.14
N GLY A 157 2.42 -0.41 11.36
CA GLY A 157 2.30 0.96 11.85
C GLY A 157 3.52 1.80 11.48
N ALA A 158 4.36 2.07 12.47
CA ALA A 158 5.63 2.77 12.25
C ALA A 158 6.62 1.91 11.46
N VAL A 159 7.54 2.55 10.73
CA VAL A 159 8.47 1.87 9.83
C VAL A 159 9.41 0.89 10.55
N ASP A 160 9.73 1.15 11.81
CA ASP A 160 10.60 0.29 12.63
C ASP A 160 10.02 -1.12 12.85
N GLU A 161 8.69 -1.25 12.75
CA GLU A 161 8.02 -2.56 12.82
C GLU A 161 8.44 -3.49 11.67
N ALA A 162 8.97 -2.96 10.56
CA ALA A 162 9.41 -3.76 9.41
C ALA A 162 10.50 -4.80 9.80
N TYR A 163 11.48 -4.40 10.62
CA TYR A 163 12.54 -5.30 11.08
C TYR A 163 12.04 -6.36 12.07
N ALA A 164 11.01 -6.04 12.85
CA ALA A 164 10.40 -6.99 13.77
C ALA A 164 9.54 -8.01 13.00
N LYS A 165 8.81 -7.54 11.99
CA LYS A 165 7.96 -8.38 11.13
C LYS A 165 8.78 -9.35 10.30
N GLN A 166 9.94 -8.95 9.79
CA GLN A 166 10.87 -9.85 9.10
C GLN A 166 11.32 -11.00 10.02
N ARG A 167 11.68 -10.69 11.27
CA ARG A 167 12.10 -11.70 12.26
C ARG A 167 10.98 -12.66 12.64
N GLY A 168 9.73 -12.18 12.70
CA GLY A 168 8.55 -13.01 12.93
C GLY A 168 8.17 -13.88 11.72
N ALA A 169 8.32 -13.36 10.50
CA ALA A 169 8.02 -14.10 9.27
C ALA A 169 8.98 -15.28 9.02
N THR A 170 10.23 -15.20 9.49
CA THR A 170 11.15 -16.34 9.47
C THR A 170 10.86 -17.40 10.54
N ALA A 171 9.91 -17.16 11.45
CA ALA A 171 9.60 -18.04 12.58
C ALA A 171 8.25 -18.79 12.48
N SER A 172 7.48 -18.61 11.41
CA SER A 172 6.22 -19.36 11.21
C SER A 172 6.46 -20.71 10.53
N PRO A 173 6.09 -21.85 11.14
CA PRO A 173 6.17 -23.17 10.51
C PRO A 173 5.16 -23.28 9.36
N GLN A 174 5.56 -23.94 8.27
CA GLN A 174 4.67 -24.35 7.19
C GLN A 174 3.48 -25.15 7.74
N PRO A 175 2.24 -24.94 7.24
CA PRO A 175 1.15 -25.84 7.55
C PRO A 175 1.50 -27.21 6.96
N GLN A 176 1.74 -28.19 7.83
CA GLN A 176 1.94 -29.58 7.45
C GLN A 176 0.75 -30.03 6.62
N ALA A 177 1.05 -30.53 5.42
CA ALA A 177 0.12 -31.22 4.56
C ALA A 177 -0.60 -32.30 5.39
N ALA A 178 -1.92 -32.35 5.27
CA ALA A 178 -2.73 -33.42 5.83
C ALA A 178 -2.21 -34.75 5.27
N GLU A 179 -1.67 -35.59 6.15
CA GLU A 179 -1.41 -37.00 5.84
C GLU A 179 -2.73 -37.67 5.47
N GLU A 180 -2.78 -38.19 4.26
CA GLU A 180 -3.77 -39.15 3.80
C GLU A 180 -3.73 -40.38 4.71
N VAL A 181 -4.79 -40.59 5.50
CA VAL A 181 -5.02 -41.88 6.14
C VAL A 181 -5.71 -42.76 5.11
N GLU A 182 -4.92 -43.57 4.40
CA GLU A 182 -5.38 -44.80 3.79
C GLU A 182 -6.02 -45.70 4.86
N HIS A 183 -7.30 -46.00 4.71
CA HIS A 183 -7.89 -47.20 5.28
C HIS A 183 -8.54 -48.00 4.16
N GLY A 184 -7.71 -48.85 3.56
CA GLY A 184 -8.16 -50.01 2.80
C GLY A 184 -8.73 -51.07 3.75
N SER A 185 -10.00 -51.40 3.50
CA SER A 185 -10.60 -52.74 3.54
C SER A 185 -10.09 -53.77 4.56
N ASP A 186 -10.99 -54.24 5.43
CA ASP A 186 -11.16 -55.69 5.55
C ASP A 186 -12.62 -56.10 5.87
N GLN A 187 -13.02 -57.21 5.28
CA GLN A 187 -14.36 -57.80 5.22
C GLN A 187 -14.56 -58.79 6.38
N HIS A 188 -15.76 -58.88 6.97
CA HIS A 188 -16.50 -60.15 7.08
C HIS A 188 -17.89 -59.97 7.73
N GLU A 189 -18.90 -60.43 6.99
CA GLU A 189 -20.23 -60.88 7.43
C GLU A 189 -20.09 -62.14 8.33
N PRO A 190 -21.13 -62.62 9.05
CA PRO A 190 -22.48 -62.91 8.54
C PRO A 190 -23.66 -62.36 9.36
#